data_AF-A0A1E7F344-F1
#
_entry.id   AF-A0A1E7F344-F1
#
_cell.length_a   1.000
_cell.length_b   1.000
_cell.length_c   1.000
_cell.angle_alpha   90.00
_cell.angle_beta   90.00
_cell.angle_gamma   90.00
#
_symmetry.space_group_name_H-M   'P 1'
#
loop_
_entity.id
_entity.type
_entity.pdbx_description
1 polymer ?
#
loop_
_entity_poly.entity_id
_entity_poly.type
_entity_poly.pdbx_seq_one_letter_code
_entity_poly.pdbx_strand_id
1 'polypeptide(L)'
;DISCWNTAGITDMRFAFDDYYGPGPNYFNDPLKCWNVGQVTAMQGMFNGATSFNQPIATWDVSQVEYMPFMFNGATSFNQPLATWDVSQVETMSIMFYNASSFNKPIDTWDVSQVRYMDRMFDDANDFN
;
A
#
# COMPACT_ATOMS: atom_id res chain seq x y z
N ASP A 1 11.09 -15.41 9.80
CA ASP A 1 11.64 -14.40 8.90
C ASP A 1 10.98 -14.55 7.54
N ILE A 2 10.32 -13.50 7.06
CA ILE A 2 9.55 -13.47 5.80
C ILE A 2 10.28 -12.72 4.67
N SER A 3 11.47 -12.19 4.94
CA SER A 3 12.11 -11.18 4.09
C SER A 3 12.43 -11.64 2.67
N CYS A 4 12.58 -12.95 2.47
CA CYS A 4 12.85 -13.55 1.18
C CYS A 4 12.00 -14.78 0.85
N TRP A 5 10.72 -14.76 1.24
CA TRP A 5 9.75 -15.71 0.72
C TRP A 5 9.56 -15.55 -0.78
N ASN A 6 9.36 -16.66 -1.49
CA ASN A 6 9.06 -16.64 -2.92
C ASN A 6 7.59 -16.25 -3.14
N THR A 7 7.35 -15.01 -3.59
CA THR A 7 6.01 -14.47 -3.87
C THR A 7 5.70 -14.33 -5.36
N ALA A 8 6.59 -14.78 -6.25
CA ALA A 8 6.47 -14.54 -7.70
C ALA A 8 5.23 -15.15 -8.37
N GLY A 9 4.57 -16.11 -7.73
CA GLY A 9 3.32 -16.72 -8.20
C GLY A 9 2.06 -16.24 -7.48
N ILE A 10 2.18 -15.28 -6.55
CA ILE A 10 1.06 -14.78 -5.78
C ILE A 10 0.34 -13.69 -6.59
N THR A 11 -0.97 -13.85 -6.77
CA THR A 11 -1.82 -12.88 -7.44
C THR A 11 -2.70 -12.06 -6.49
N ASP A 12 -2.85 -12.53 -5.24
CA ASP A 12 -3.72 -11.92 -4.23
C ASP A 12 -2.93 -11.71 -2.94
N MET A 13 -2.73 -10.45 -2.55
CA MET A 13 -2.07 -10.04 -1.31
C MET A 13 -3.02 -9.26 -0.39
N ARG A 14 -4.33 -9.44 -0.56
CA ARG A 14 -5.31 -8.73 0.25
C ARG A 14 -5.12 -9.05 1.73
N PHE A 15 -5.12 -8.01 2.57
CA PHE A 15 -5.04 -8.11 4.02
C PHE A 15 -3.82 -8.87 4.57
N ALA A 16 -2.75 -9.06 3.79
CA ALA A 16 -1.62 -9.90 4.18
C ALA A 16 -0.96 -9.47 5.52
N PHE A 17 -0.97 -8.18 5.82
CA PHE A 17 -0.48 -7.58 7.06
C PHE A 17 -1.52 -6.62 7.68
N ASP A 18 -2.81 -6.92 7.51
CA ASP A 18 -3.90 -6.16 8.13
C ASP A 18 -3.88 -6.28 9.66
N ASP A 19 -4.13 -5.14 10.32
CA ASP A 19 -4.12 -4.99 11.77
C ASP A 19 -5.43 -4.39 12.32
N TYR A 20 -6.38 -4.04 11.46
CA TYR A 20 -7.62 -3.40 11.93
C TYR A 20 -8.48 -4.34 12.79
N TYR A 21 -8.34 -5.66 12.64
CA TYR A 21 -9.13 -6.68 13.35
C TYR A 21 -8.31 -7.59 14.29
N GLY A 22 -7.01 -7.33 14.49
CA GLY A 22 -6.11 -8.18 15.29
C GLY A 22 -6.07 -7.87 16.80
N PRO A 23 -5.69 -8.85 17.66
CA PRO A 23 -5.51 -8.62 19.09
C PRO A 23 -4.21 -7.84 19.36
N GLY A 24 -4.28 -6.51 19.28
CA GLY A 24 -3.19 -5.59 19.62
C GLY A 24 -2.46 -5.04 18.39
N PRO A 25 -1.80 -3.88 18.51
CA PRO A 25 -1.19 -3.19 17.37
C PRO A 25 -0.10 -4.06 16.75
N ASN A 26 -0.39 -4.64 15.59
CA ASN A 26 0.57 -5.27 14.73
C ASN A 26 1.42 -4.16 14.08
N TYR A 27 2.52 -3.86 14.74
CA TYR A 27 3.57 -2.96 14.30
C TYR A 27 4.36 -3.52 13.09
N PHE A 28 3.69 -4.13 12.12
CA PHE A 28 4.36 -4.81 11.01
C PHE A 28 5.35 -3.87 10.33
N ASN A 29 6.62 -4.24 10.36
CA ASN A 29 7.70 -3.49 9.72
C ASN A 29 8.87 -4.42 9.36
N ASP A 30 8.59 -5.70 9.15
CA ASP A 30 9.62 -6.67 8.76
C ASP A 30 10.07 -6.38 7.33
N PRO A 31 11.37 -6.52 7.01
CA PRO A 31 11.86 -6.31 5.65
C PRO A 31 11.17 -7.23 4.64
N LEU A 32 10.87 -6.72 3.44
CA LEU A 32 10.24 -7.46 2.33
C LEU A 32 11.16 -7.58 1.11
N LYS A 33 12.48 -7.67 1.34
CA LYS A 33 13.53 -7.40 0.35
C LYS A 33 13.45 -8.24 -0.93
N CYS A 34 13.10 -9.53 -0.85
CA CYS A 34 13.03 -10.39 -2.03
C CYS A 34 11.61 -10.60 -2.56
N TRP A 35 10.63 -9.82 -2.08
CA TRP A 35 9.26 -9.98 -2.54
C TRP A 35 9.13 -9.54 -4.00
N ASN A 36 8.59 -10.44 -4.83
CA ASN A 36 8.19 -10.13 -6.20
C ASN A 36 6.66 -10.04 -6.24
N VAL A 37 6.15 -8.85 -6.53
CA VAL A 37 4.71 -8.57 -6.59
C VAL A 37 4.19 -8.35 -8.01
N GLY A 38 5.00 -8.61 -9.05
CA GLY A 38 4.67 -8.32 -10.44
C GLY A 38 3.57 -9.20 -11.06
N GLN A 39 3.00 -10.13 -10.31
CA GLN A 39 1.81 -10.91 -10.69
C GLN A 39 0.58 -10.59 -9.81
N VAL A 40 0.75 -9.71 -8.82
CA VAL A 40 -0.31 -9.35 -7.88
C VAL A 40 -1.31 -8.44 -8.57
N THR A 41 -2.58 -8.81 -8.52
CA THR A 41 -3.69 -8.00 -9.04
C THR A 41 -4.49 -7.33 -7.92
N ALA A 42 -4.38 -7.81 -6.67
CA ALA A 42 -5.10 -7.24 -5.54
C ALA A 42 -4.19 -7.02 -4.31
N MET A 43 -4.11 -5.76 -3.85
CA MET A 43 -3.37 -5.32 -2.66
C MET A 43 -4.26 -4.64 -1.61
N GLN A 44 -5.57 -4.85 -1.71
CA GLN A 44 -6.56 -4.29 -0.79
C GLN A 44 -6.20 -4.55 0.67
N GLY A 45 -6.02 -3.48 1.44
CA GLY A 45 -5.67 -3.53 2.86
C GLY A 45 -4.41 -4.28 3.24
N MET A 46 -3.45 -4.44 2.32
CA MET A 46 -2.23 -5.20 2.60
C MET A 46 -1.51 -4.72 3.87
N PHE A 47 -1.51 -3.42 4.16
CA PHE A 47 -0.91 -2.80 5.35
C PHE A 47 -1.91 -1.97 6.16
N ASN A 48 -3.21 -2.30 6.07
CA ASN A 48 -4.25 -1.59 6.79
C ASN A 48 -4.03 -1.71 8.32
N GLY A 49 -3.97 -0.59 9.03
CA GLY A 49 -3.68 -0.51 10.45
C GLY A 49 -2.21 -0.73 10.84
N ALA A 50 -1.30 -1.02 9.89
CA ALA A 50 0.10 -1.31 10.18
C ALA A 50 0.88 -0.04 10.56
N THR A 51 0.64 0.48 11.77
CA THR A 51 1.09 1.81 12.24
C THR A 51 2.60 2.03 12.17
N SER A 52 3.41 0.98 12.28
CA SER A 52 4.88 1.05 12.20
C SER A 52 5.46 0.78 10.81
N PHE A 53 4.64 0.42 9.83
CA PHE A 53 5.13 0.03 8.50
C PHE A 53 5.79 1.21 7.79
N ASN A 54 7.07 1.05 7.43
CA ASN A 54 7.83 2.05 6.68
C ASN A 54 8.95 1.42 5.84
N GLN A 55 8.74 0.20 5.35
CA GLN A 55 9.73 -0.51 4.54
C GLN A 55 9.82 0.05 3.12
N PRO A 56 11.03 0.10 2.52
CA PRO A 56 11.19 0.58 1.16
C PRO A 56 10.51 -0.37 0.16
N ILE A 57 9.45 0.11 -0.50
CA ILE A 57 8.65 -0.62 -1.50
C ILE A 57 8.61 0.09 -2.86
N ALA A 58 9.43 1.12 -3.05
CA ALA A 58 9.51 1.88 -4.29
C ALA A 58 9.90 1.01 -5.52
N THR A 59 10.56 -0.13 -5.28
CA THR A 59 11.02 -1.06 -6.32
C THR A 59 9.98 -2.12 -6.70
N TRP A 60 8.79 -2.11 -6.08
CA TRP A 60 7.73 -3.04 -6.44
C TRP A 60 7.14 -2.71 -7.81
N ASP A 61 7.02 -3.73 -8.65
CA ASP A 61 6.27 -3.66 -9.89
C ASP A 61 4.78 -3.90 -9.59
N VAL A 62 4.01 -2.82 -9.56
CA VAL A 62 2.57 -2.84 -9.29
C VAL A 62 1.73 -2.67 -10.56
N SER A 63 2.33 -2.80 -11.75
CA SER A 63 1.68 -2.55 -13.05
C SER A 63 0.50 -3.48 -13.36
N GLN A 64 0.39 -4.60 -12.65
CA GLN A 64 -0.73 -5.56 -12.78
C GLN A 64 -1.81 -5.37 -11.70
N VAL A 65 -1.63 -4.44 -10.75
CA VAL A 65 -2.57 -4.26 -9.64
C VAL A 65 -3.80 -3.50 -10.11
N GLU A 66 -4.97 -4.09 -9.88
CA GLU A 66 -6.28 -3.52 -10.19
C GLU A 66 -6.97 -2.92 -8.95
N TYR A 67 -6.67 -3.44 -7.75
CA TYR A 67 -7.35 -3.07 -6.50
C TYR A 67 -6.38 -2.66 -5.39
N MET A 68 -6.41 -1.39 -4.96
CA MET A 68 -5.63 -0.86 -3.83
C MET A 68 -6.43 -0.13 -2.71
N PRO A 69 -7.73 -0.42 -2.46
CA PRO A 69 -8.44 0.33 -1.43
C PRO A 69 -7.85 0.03 -0.05
N PHE A 70 -7.77 1.07 0.78
CA PHE A 70 -7.26 1.07 2.15
C PHE A 70 -5.89 0.37 2.36
N MET A 71 -5.05 0.28 1.31
CA MET A 71 -3.76 -0.41 1.37
C MET A 71 -2.84 0.08 2.51
N PHE A 72 -2.82 1.39 2.78
CA PHE A 72 -2.03 2.04 3.83
C PHE A 72 -2.91 2.79 4.85
N ASN A 73 -4.19 2.47 4.92
CA ASN A 73 -5.11 3.09 5.87
C ASN A 73 -4.57 2.91 7.30
N GLY A 74 -4.37 3.99 8.06
CA GLY A 74 -3.83 3.95 9.41
C GLY A 74 -2.35 3.55 9.52
N ALA A 75 -1.62 3.43 8.41
CA ALA A 75 -0.17 3.21 8.42
C ALA A 75 0.56 4.52 8.77
N THR A 76 0.40 4.98 10.01
CA THR A 76 0.77 6.33 10.46
C THR A 76 2.25 6.67 10.30
N SER A 77 3.16 5.68 10.30
CA SER A 77 4.61 5.89 10.09
C SER A 77 5.05 5.81 8.62
N PHE A 78 4.17 5.46 7.69
CA PHE A 78 4.53 5.21 6.30
C PHE A 78 4.87 6.53 5.58
N ASN A 79 6.10 6.63 5.05
CA ASN A 79 6.55 7.81 4.31
C ASN A 79 7.60 7.46 3.25
N GLN A 80 7.34 6.42 2.47
CA GLN A 80 8.23 5.96 1.40
C GLN A 80 7.83 6.51 0.04
N PRO A 81 8.78 6.76 -0.88
CA PRO A 81 8.47 7.28 -2.21
C PRO A 81 7.73 6.22 -3.04
N LEU A 82 6.65 6.63 -3.69
CA LEU A 82 5.82 5.78 -4.56
C LEU A 82 5.68 6.32 -6.00
N ALA A 83 6.40 7.39 -6.34
CA ALA A 83 6.33 8.03 -7.66
C ALA A 83 6.72 7.09 -8.84
N THR A 84 7.42 5.98 -8.55
CA THR A 84 7.83 4.97 -9.53
C THR A 84 6.78 3.90 -9.81
N TRP A 85 5.70 3.86 -9.04
CA TRP A 85 4.63 2.89 -9.23
C TRP A 85 3.81 3.21 -10.48
N ASP A 86 3.66 2.23 -11.36
CA ASP A 86 2.70 2.27 -12.45
C ASP A 86 1.34 1.82 -11.92
N VAL A 87 0.46 2.80 -11.68
CA VAL A 87 -0.91 2.59 -11.18
C VAL A 87 -1.98 2.70 -12.27
N SER A 88 -1.58 2.68 -13.55
CA SER A 88 -2.48 2.90 -14.69
C SER A 88 -3.59 1.87 -14.83
N GLN A 89 -3.45 0.69 -14.21
CA GLN A 89 -4.47 -0.37 -14.19
C GLN A 89 -5.37 -0.35 -12.94
N VAL A 90 -5.09 0.52 -11.96
CA VAL A 90 -5.84 0.53 -10.70
C VAL A 90 -7.25 1.10 -10.91
N GLU A 91 -8.27 0.34 -10.55
CA GLU A 91 -9.67 0.75 -10.64
C GLU A 91 -10.17 1.47 -9.37
N THR A 92 -9.55 1.25 -8.21
CA THR A 92 -9.96 1.87 -6.93
C THR A 92 -8.81 2.06 -5.95
N MET A 93 -8.79 3.25 -5.34
CA MET A 93 -7.85 3.71 -4.31
C MET A 93 -8.58 4.29 -3.09
N SER A 94 -9.87 3.98 -2.92
CA SER A 94 -10.68 4.47 -1.79
C SER A 94 -9.97 4.23 -0.46
N ILE A 95 -9.87 5.27 0.39
CA ILE A 95 -9.33 5.17 1.75
C ILE A 95 -7.84 4.76 1.78
N MET A 96 -7.12 4.73 0.64
CA MET A 96 -5.77 4.16 0.54
C MET A 96 -4.76 4.73 1.55
N PHE A 97 -4.77 6.04 1.79
CA PHE A 97 -3.91 6.75 2.75
C PHE A 97 -4.70 7.40 3.89
N TYR A 98 -5.93 6.94 4.14
CA TYR A 98 -6.73 7.46 5.26
C TYR A 98 -5.94 7.35 6.56
N ASN A 99 -5.80 8.43 7.34
CA ASN A 99 -5.04 8.46 8.58
C ASN A 99 -3.55 7.99 8.45
N ALA A 100 -2.97 8.00 7.24
CA ALA A 100 -1.53 7.79 7.02
C ALA A 100 -0.78 9.09 7.30
N SER A 101 -0.81 9.54 8.55
CA SER A 101 -0.50 10.92 8.94
C SER A 101 0.90 11.41 8.56
N SER A 102 1.90 10.53 8.46
CA SER A 102 3.28 10.90 8.06
C SER A 102 3.54 10.86 6.56
N PHE A 103 2.60 10.39 5.74
CA PHE A 103 2.82 10.25 4.30
C PHE A 103 2.88 11.61 3.62
N ASN A 104 4.03 11.96 3.04
CA ASN A 104 4.23 13.22 2.35
C ASN A 104 5.25 13.07 1.22
N LYS A 105 4.99 12.12 0.31
CA LYS A 105 5.80 11.90 -0.88
C LYS A 105 5.02 12.26 -2.14
N PRO A 106 5.69 12.85 -3.15
CA PRO A 106 5.04 13.16 -4.41
C PRO A 106 4.54 11.89 -5.09
N ILE A 107 3.33 11.99 -5.64
CA ILE A 107 2.64 10.98 -6.46
C ILE A 107 2.01 11.63 -7.70
N ASP A 108 2.48 12.82 -8.09
CA ASP A 108 2.03 13.59 -9.24
C ASP A 108 2.29 12.90 -10.59
N THR A 109 3.09 11.84 -10.58
CA THR A 109 3.39 10.99 -11.74
C THR A 109 2.36 9.90 -12.00
N TRP A 110 1.42 9.67 -11.08
CA TRP A 110 0.44 8.59 -11.20
C TRP A 110 -0.59 8.85 -12.31
N ASP A 111 -0.68 7.94 -13.28
CA ASP A 111 -1.81 7.89 -14.20
C ASP A 111 -3.01 7.27 -13.49
N VAL A 112 -3.95 8.12 -13.10
CA VAL A 112 -5.17 7.73 -12.37
C VAL A 112 -6.40 7.68 -13.27
N SER A 113 -6.23 7.65 -14.60
CA SER A 113 -7.34 7.72 -15.57
C SER A 113 -8.32 6.55 -15.49
N GLN A 114 -7.89 5.38 -14.97
CA GLN A 114 -8.75 4.21 -14.75
C GLN A 114 -9.40 4.16 -13.37
N VAL A 115 -9.00 5.02 -12.43
CA VAL A 115 -9.51 4.98 -11.06
C VAL A 115 -10.95 5.50 -11.02
N ARG A 116 -11.87 4.65 -10.58
CA ARG A 116 -13.30 4.99 -10.44
C ARG A 116 -13.64 5.57 -9.07
N TYR A 117 -12.89 5.17 -8.03
CA TYR A 117 -13.14 5.57 -6.65
C TYR A 117 -11.85 5.96 -5.93
N MET A 118 -11.86 7.18 -5.37
CA MET A 118 -10.80 7.76 -4.53
C MET A 118 -11.40 8.41 -3.27
N ASP A 119 -12.59 8.01 -2.86
CA ASP A 119 -13.25 8.61 -1.70
C ASP A 119 -12.37 8.47 -0.45
N ARG A 120 -12.21 9.59 0.26
CA ARG A 120 -11.46 9.67 1.52
C ARG A 120 -10.03 9.16 1.45
N MET A 121 -9.43 9.17 0.24
CA MET A 121 -8.08 8.63 0.01
C MET A 121 -7.03 9.26 0.93
N PHE A 122 -7.15 10.55 1.23
CA PHE A 122 -6.22 11.32 2.06
C PHE A 122 -6.88 11.98 3.29
N ASP A 123 -8.10 11.56 3.67
CA ASP A 123 -8.71 12.08 4.90
C ASP A 123 -7.80 11.72 6.10
N ASP A 124 -7.57 12.67 7.00
CA ASP A 124 -6.65 12.55 8.14
C ASP A 124 -5.16 12.26 7.79
N ALA A 125 -4.77 12.33 6.51
CA ALA A 125 -3.37 12.27 6.07
C ALA A 125 -2.69 13.64 6.23
N ASN A 126 -2.48 14.07 7.48
CA ASN A 126 -2.20 15.46 7.83
C ASN A 126 -0.95 16.09 7.19
N ASP A 127 0.09 15.30 6.88
CA ASP A 127 1.32 15.82 6.29
C ASP A 127 1.28 15.89 4.75
N PHE A 128 0.30 15.27 4.10
CA PHE A 128 0.20 15.21 2.63
C PHE A 128 -0.28 16.56 2.06
N ASN A 129 0.51 17.14 1.14
CA ASN A 129 0.23 18.42 0.49
C ASN A 129 0.39 18.33 -1.04
#